data_AF-A0A6C0JUC5-F1
#
_entry.id   AF-A0A6C0JUC5-F1
#
_cell.length_a   1.000
_cell.length_b   1.000
_cell.length_c   1.000
_cell.angle_alpha   90.00
_cell.angle_beta   90.00
_cell.angle_gamma   90.00
#
_symmetry.space_group_name_H-M   'P 1'
#
loop_
_entity.id
_entity.type
_entity.pdbx_description
1 polymer ?
#
loop_
_entity_poly.entity_id
_entity_poly.type
_entity_poly.pdbx_seq_one_letter_code
_entity_poly.pdbx_strand_id
1 'polypeptide(L)'
;MSEVVILDVDSSERDINTFTNINNFEVELKNEIYDVSKLTIVSGNFHTPQLTLCNTNNTLIVRDIPISKNVTIQLDTKNYTDGNVLASDLQSQLSNANSNITSVSYSSETSRLTFTGTHEFALYMNNDNSPYNVLGFSKEYVSSSGNKIVSDAINLNGPNTLVLKISSGSEILSKDVFCADPFFTGRIQLKDRYKTHYIGRDDPIEHLFSSGSIKNIKKFRFEMFYLHGEKLIPYDFRNMNYSLKISLTCSKDKLKNKPKVKRDISLPPPINIPEFEDVDRWEKYKIYIAMSVIILTGTIILFIVKPGGR
;
A
#
# COMPACT_ATOMS: atom_id res chain seq x y z
N MET A 1 -15.82 19.45 -3.02
CA MET A 1 -16.56 18.27 -3.53
C MET A 1 -15.54 17.24 -3.95
N SER A 2 -15.51 16.11 -3.24
CA SER A 2 -14.67 14.97 -3.56
C SER A 2 -15.10 14.36 -4.90
N GLU A 3 -14.12 13.93 -5.69
CA GLU A 3 -14.30 13.23 -6.95
C GLU A 3 -13.96 11.75 -6.76
N VAL A 4 -14.55 10.90 -7.59
CA VAL A 4 -14.21 9.48 -7.65
C VAL A 4 -13.31 9.26 -8.87
N VAL A 5 -12.15 8.65 -8.64
CA VAL A 5 -11.20 8.24 -9.68
C VAL A 5 -11.11 6.73 -9.68
N ILE A 6 -11.20 6.13 -10.87
CA ILE A 6 -10.97 4.71 -11.07
C ILE A 6 -9.55 4.50 -11.55
N LEU A 7 -8.84 3.57 -10.91
CA LEU A 7 -7.53 3.10 -11.31
C LEU A 7 -7.66 1.62 -11.69
N ASP A 8 -7.37 1.34 -12.95
CA ASP A 8 -7.16 -0.02 -13.44
C ASP A 8 -5.67 -0.36 -13.30
N VAL A 9 -5.38 -1.44 -12.60
CA VAL A 9 -4.04 -1.92 -12.30
C VAL A 9 -3.87 -3.29 -12.91
N ASP A 10 -2.84 -3.48 -13.72
CA ASP A 10 -2.46 -4.77 -14.28
C ASP A 10 -0.99 -5.05 -13.96
N SER A 11 -0.72 -6.20 -13.34
CA SER A 11 0.65 -6.57 -12.98
C SER A 11 1.55 -6.83 -14.20
N SER A 12 0.98 -6.97 -15.39
CA SER A 12 1.72 -7.10 -16.65
C SER A 12 2.40 -5.79 -17.08
N GLU A 13 1.93 -4.64 -16.59
CA GLU A 13 2.48 -3.31 -16.88
C GLU A 13 3.66 -2.93 -15.96
N ARG A 14 4.08 -3.82 -15.06
CA ARG A 14 5.20 -3.58 -14.14
C ARG A 14 6.52 -3.41 -14.90
N ASP A 15 7.41 -2.58 -14.35
CA ASP A 15 8.82 -2.57 -14.78
C ASP A 15 9.54 -3.82 -14.25
N ILE A 16 9.82 -4.77 -15.16
CA ILE A 16 10.42 -6.06 -14.84
C ILE A 16 11.86 -5.93 -14.28
N ASN A 17 12.58 -4.87 -14.65
CA ASN A 17 13.96 -4.66 -14.20
C ASN A 17 14.00 -4.26 -12.72
N THR A 18 13.02 -3.49 -12.27
CA THR A 18 12.91 -3.04 -10.88
C THR A 18 12.08 -4.01 -10.03
N PHE A 19 11.00 -4.54 -10.61
CA PHE A 19 10.02 -5.40 -9.96
C PHE A 19 9.90 -6.73 -10.71
N THR A 20 10.88 -7.60 -10.51
CA THR A 20 10.93 -8.91 -11.18
C THR A 20 9.72 -9.77 -10.85
N ASN A 21 9.33 -9.80 -9.56
CA ASN A 21 8.24 -10.65 -9.07
C ASN A 21 6.88 -9.96 -9.20
N ILE A 22 5.87 -10.71 -9.65
CA ILE A 22 4.49 -10.22 -9.84
C ILE A 22 3.82 -9.81 -8.53
N ASN A 23 4.21 -10.42 -7.42
CA ASN A 23 3.59 -10.18 -6.12
C ASN A 23 3.94 -8.81 -5.53
N ASN A 24 4.89 -8.07 -6.12
CA ASN A 24 5.36 -6.79 -5.62
C ASN A 24 5.70 -5.87 -6.79
N PHE A 25 4.89 -4.85 -7.03
CA PHE A 25 5.18 -3.84 -8.05
C PHE A 25 4.61 -2.48 -7.70
N GLU A 26 5.06 -1.46 -8.42
CA GLU A 26 4.65 -0.08 -8.24
C GLU A 26 4.02 0.49 -9.50
N VAL A 27 2.95 1.27 -9.34
CA VAL A 27 2.23 1.98 -10.39
C VAL A 27 2.38 3.47 -10.14
N GLU A 28 2.94 4.19 -11.11
CA GLU A 28 3.03 5.65 -11.08
C GLU A 28 1.84 6.28 -11.80
N LEU A 29 1.12 7.15 -11.11
CA LEU A 29 0.00 7.89 -11.68
C LEU A 29 0.52 8.98 -12.62
N LYS A 30 -0.16 9.15 -13.76
CA LYS A 30 0.12 10.25 -14.71
C LYS A 30 0.00 11.62 -14.05
N ASN A 31 -1.00 11.78 -13.18
CA ASN A 31 -1.25 12.99 -12.40
C ASN A 31 -1.36 12.62 -10.93
N GLU A 32 -0.79 13.46 -10.07
CA GLU A 32 -0.98 13.32 -8.62
C GLU A 32 -2.45 13.51 -8.25
N ILE A 33 -2.90 12.73 -7.28
CA ILE A 33 -4.20 12.91 -6.64
C ILE A 33 -4.00 13.44 -5.23
N TYR A 34 -4.93 14.27 -4.77
CA TYR A 34 -4.85 14.98 -3.49
C TYR A 34 -6.02 14.60 -2.58
N ASP A 35 -5.82 14.76 -1.27
CA ASP A 35 -6.85 14.56 -0.23
C ASP A 35 -7.61 13.22 -0.40
N VAL A 36 -6.86 12.12 -0.50
CA VAL A 36 -7.42 10.78 -0.67
C VAL A 36 -8.05 10.33 0.65
N SER A 37 -9.36 10.08 0.62
CA SER A 37 -10.19 9.84 1.82
C SER A 37 -10.82 8.45 1.88
N LYS A 38 -10.90 7.75 0.74
CA LYS A 38 -11.38 6.36 0.66
C LYS A 38 -10.68 5.62 -0.47
N LEU A 39 -10.30 4.36 -0.22
CA LEU A 39 -9.84 3.40 -1.23
C LEU A 39 -10.72 2.16 -1.16
N THR A 40 -11.27 1.76 -2.29
CA THR A 40 -12.08 0.54 -2.42
C THR A 40 -11.62 -0.28 -3.61
N ILE A 41 -11.38 -1.57 -3.41
CA ILE A 41 -11.21 -2.51 -4.52
C ILE A 41 -12.61 -2.87 -5.01
N VAL A 42 -12.92 -2.45 -6.25
CA VAL A 42 -14.23 -2.62 -6.87
C VAL A 42 -14.32 -3.98 -7.55
N SER A 43 -13.24 -4.38 -8.20
CA SER A 43 -13.15 -5.71 -8.81
C SER A 43 -11.70 -6.15 -8.92
N GLY A 44 -11.49 -7.45 -9.05
CA GLY A 44 -10.16 -8.02 -9.25
C GLY A 44 -10.26 -9.38 -9.90
N ASN A 45 -9.27 -9.72 -10.71
CA ASN A 45 -9.12 -11.04 -11.30
C ASN A 45 -7.69 -11.50 -11.07
N PHE A 46 -7.53 -12.62 -10.39
CA PHE A 46 -6.23 -13.18 -10.11
C PHE A 46 -6.25 -14.70 -10.19
N HIS A 47 -5.10 -15.26 -10.54
CA HIS A 47 -4.89 -16.70 -10.57
C HIS A 47 -4.21 -17.14 -9.27
N THR A 48 -4.47 -18.39 -8.86
CA THR A 48 -3.84 -19.02 -7.69
C THR A 48 -2.93 -20.19 -8.10
N PRO A 49 -1.81 -19.94 -8.80
CA PRO A 49 -1.00 -21.00 -9.41
C PRO A 49 0.01 -21.65 -8.45
N GLN A 50 0.10 -21.17 -7.21
CA GLN A 50 1.04 -21.69 -6.22
C GLN A 50 0.85 -23.20 -6.05
N LEU A 51 1.97 -23.92 -5.97
CA LEU A 51 1.96 -25.37 -5.81
C LEU A 51 1.52 -25.76 -4.39
N THR A 52 0.83 -26.90 -4.25
CA THR A 52 0.45 -27.47 -2.94
C THR A 52 1.67 -27.61 -2.02
N LEU A 53 2.74 -28.22 -2.53
CA LEU A 53 4.08 -28.16 -1.93
C LEU A 53 4.98 -27.26 -2.77
N CYS A 54 5.60 -26.29 -2.12
CA CYS A 54 6.46 -25.28 -2.71
C CYS A 54 7.65 -25.01 -1.78
N ASN A 55 8.59 -24.17 -2.22
CA ASN A 55 9.85 -23.92 -1.50
C ASN A 55 9.67 -23.39 -0.07
N THR A 56 8.48 -22.93 0.29
CA THR A 56 8.17 -22.35 1.60
C THR A 56 7.47 -23.34 2.54
N ASN A 57 7.14 -24.56 2.08
CA ASN A 57 6.43 -25.56 2.89
C ASN A 57 6.80 -27.01 2.50
N ASN A 58 8.03 -27.29 2.10
CA ASN A 58 8.44 -28.61 1.59
C ASN A 58 9.41 -29.40 2.50
N THR A 59 9.67 -28.97 3.74
CA THR A 59 10.63 -29.67 4.61
C THR A 59 9.91 -30.51 5.66
N LEU A 60 10.04 -31.83 5.59
CA LEU A 60 9.53 -32.75 6.61
C LEU A 60 10.70 -33.30 7.44
N ILE A 61 10.58 -33.25 8.76
CA ILE A 61 11.59 -33.82 9.67
C ILE A 61 10.93 -34.92 10.50
N VAL A 62 11.47 -36.13 10.39
CA VAL A 62 11.05 -37.31 11.14
C VAL A 62 12.12 -37.61 12.18
N ARG A 63 11.73 -37.82 13.44
CA ARG A 63 12.61 -38.32 14.47
C ARG A 63 12.28 -39.77 14.78
N ASP A 64 13.29 -40.60 14.64
CA ASP A 64 13.19 -42.02 14.92
C ASP A 64 13.45 -42.25 16.41
N ILE A 65 12.54 -42.95 17.08
CA ILE A 65 12.66 -43.37 18.49
C ILE A 65 12.78 -44.90 18.44
N PRO A 66 13.82 -45.53 19.02
CA PRO A 66 14.65 -45.08 20.15
C PRO A 66 15.98 -44.41 19.78
N ILE A 67 16.40 -44.45 18.51
CA ILE A 67 17.75 -44.04 18.08
C ILE A 67 17.97 -42.52 18.23
N SER A 68 16.89 -41.75 18.44
CA SER A 68 16.90 -40.28 18.57
C SER A 68 17.60 -39.58 17.41
N LYS A 69 17.48 -40.16 16.21
CA LYS A 69 18.01 -39.61 14.97
C LYS A 69 16.94 -38.79 14.27
N ASN A 70 17.31 -37.59 13.82
CA ASN A 70 16.46 -36.77 12.96
C ASN A 70 16.81 -37.05 11.50
N VAL A 71 15.80 -37.35 10.69
CA VAL A 71 15.86 -37.49 9.24
C VAL A 71 15.11 -36.32 8.62
N THR A 72 15.84 -35.47 7.90
CA THR A 72 15.26 -34.35 7.17
C THR A 72 15.01 -34.76 5.72
N ILE A 73 13.77 -34.66 5.27
CA ILE A 73 13.33 -34.95 3.91
C ILE A 73 12.91 -33.64 3.24
N GLN A 74 13.51 -33.36 2.09
CA GLN A 74 13.08 -32.28 1.21
C GLN A 74 12.06 -32.83 0.23
N LEU A 75 10.80 -32.43 0.41
CA LEU A 75 9.71 -32.87 -0.45
C LEU A 75 9.78 -32.18 -1.81
N ASP A 76 9.47 -32.94 -2.86
CA ASP A 76 9.30 -32.39 -4.20
C ASP A 76 8.24 -31.28 -4.25
N THR A 77 8.55 -30.21 -4.97
CA THR A 77 7.61 -29.10 -5.19
C THR A 77 6.65 -29.43 -6.33
N LYS A 78 5.42 -29.80 -5.99
CA LYS A 78 4.39 -30.20 -6.96
C LYS A 78 2.97 -30.09 -6.40
N ASN A 79 2.01 -30.27 -7.30
CA ASN A 79 0.59 -30.38 -7.00
C ASN A 79 0.17 -31.85 -6.91
N TYR A 80 -0.87 -32.11 -6.11
CA TYR A 80 -1.47 -33.43 -5.98
C TYR A 80 -2.92 -33.39 -6.44
N THR A 81 -3.35 -34.39 -7.21
CA THR A 81 -4.74 -34.49 -7.68
C THR A 81 -5.68 -34.93 -6.56
N ASP A 82 -5.20 -35.77 -5.65
CA ASP A 82 -5.93 -36.26 -4.49
C ASP A 82 -4.97 -36.73 -3.38
N GLY A 83 -5.55 -37.12 -2.24
CA GLY A 83 -4.80 -37.56 -1.07
C GLY A 83 -4.10 -38.92 -1.24
N ASN A 84 -4.56 -39.79 -2.15
CA ASN A 84 -3.89 -41.07 -2.42
C ASN A 84 -2.58 -40.83 -3.17
N VAL A 85 -2.57 -39.92 -4.15
CA VAL A 85 -1.35 -39.54 -4.87
C VAL A 85 -0.35 -38.87 -3.90
N LEU A 86 -0.82 -38.01 -3.00
CA LEU A 86 0.02 -37.44 -1.94
C LEU A 86 0.60 -38.52 -1.03
N ALA A 87 -0.21 -39.46 -0.54
CA ALA A 87 0.25 -40.52 0.36
C ALA A 87 1.28 -41.43 -0.32
N SER A 88 1.05 -41.84 -1.57
CA SER A 88 1.97 -42.67 -2.34
C SER A 88 3.31 -41.96 -2.57
N ASP A 89 3.27 -40.65 -2.82
CA ASP A 89 4.48 -39.88 -3.05
C ASP A 89 5.29 -39.67 -1.76
N LEU A 90 4.61 -39.32 -0.66
CA LEU A 90 5.22 -39.24 0.67
C LEU A 90 5.88 -40.57 1.05
N GLN A 91 5.20 -41.69 0.79
CA GLN A 91 5.74 -43.02 1.04
C GLN A 91 7.05 -43.26 0.28
N SER A 92 7.08 -42.92 -1.02
CA SER A 92 8.30 -43.07 -1.83
C SER A 92 9.44 -42.22 -1.30
N GLN A 93 9.18 -40.95 -0.96
CA GLN A 93 10.22 -40.04 -0.48
C GLN A 93 10.74 -40.42 0.91
N LEU A 94 9.86 -40.87 1.82
CA LEU A 94 10.22 -41.35 3.15
C LEU A 94 11.00 -42.65 3.12
N SER A 95 10.69 -43.54 2.17
CA SER A 95 11.43 -44.79 1.94
C SER A 95 12.83 -44.48 1.39
N ASN A 96 12.93 -43.59 0.40
CA ASN A 96 14.22 -43.18 -0.18
C ASN A 96 15.13 -42.49 0.84
N ALA A 97 14.55 -41.78 1.81
CA ALA A 97 15.29 -41.15 2.90
C ALA A 97 15.69 -42.13 4.02
N ASN A 98 15.33 -43.42 3.93
CA ASN A 98 15.52 -44.43 4.97
C ASN A 98 14.97 -44.00 6.34
N SER A 99 13.78 -43.40 6.37
CA SER A 99 13.09 -43.04 7.61
C SER A 99 12.47 -44.27 8.30
N ASN A 100 12.12 -44.17 9.59
CA ASN A 100 11.42 -45.22 10.32
C ASN A 100 9.96 -45.46 9.83
N ILE A 101 9.42 -44.58 8.99
CA ILE A 101 8.05 -44.68 8.48
C ILE A 101 8.00 -45.72 7.35
N THR A 102 7.20 -46.77 7.55
CA THR A 102 7.06 -47.91 6.64
C THR A 102 5.86 -47.79 5.71
N SER A 103 4.79 -47.12 6.13
CA SER A 103 3.62 -46.91 5.28
C SER A 103 2.96 -45.56 5.53
N VAL A 104 2.54 -44.89 4.46
CA VAL A 104 1.65 -43.73 4.47
C VAL A 104 0.40 -44.09 3.67
N SER A 105 -0.77 -43.95 4.29
CA SER A 105 -2.06 -44.23 3.66
C SER A 105 -3.02 -43.06 3.82
N TYR A 106 -3.94 -42.90 2.88
CA TYR A 106 -4.98 -41.88 2.89
C TYR A 106 -6.36 -42.52 2.99
N SER A 107 -7.24 -41.91 3.80
CA SER A 107 -8.65 -42.28 3.89
C SER A 107 -9.50 -41.19 3.28
N SER A 108 -10.23 -41.49 2.19
CA SER A 108 -11.16 -40.56 1.54
C SER A 108 -12.37 -40.21 2.41
N GLU A 109 -12.79 -41.14 3.28
CA GLU A 109 -13.94 -40.94 4.18
C GLU A 109 -13.70 -39.83 5.19
N THR A 110 -12.47 -39.73 5.70
CA THR A 110 -12.10 -38.75 6.72
C THR A 110 -11.17 -37.65 6.20
N SER A 111 -10.67 -37.78 4.97
CA SER A 111 -9.61 -36.94 4.38
C SER A 111 -8.31 -36.90 5.19
N ARG A 112 -7.95 -37.99 5.87
CA ARG A 112 -6.80 -38.05 6.80
C ARG A 112 -5.66 -38.91 6.25
N LEU A 113 -4.43 -38.54 6.59
CA LEU A 113 -3.25 -39.37 6.38
C LEU A 113 -2.95 -40.21 7.64
N THR A 114 -2.50 -41.43 7.41
CA THR A 114 -2.03 -42.33 8.45
C THR A 114 -0.59 -42.72 8.14
N PHE A 115 0.32 -42.32 9.02
CA PHE A 115 1.72 -42.72 9.01
C PHE A 115 1.89 -43.90 9.97
N THR A 116 2.59 -44.94 9.53
CA THR A 116 2.94 -46.11 10.35
C THR A 116 4.43 -46.36 10.25
N GLY A 117 5.08 -46.60 11.37
CA GLY A 117 6.51 -46.86 11.46
C GLY A 117 6.83 -48.25 11.98
N THR A 118 8.10 -48.63 11.90
CA THR A 118 8.60 -49.88 12.51
C THR A 118 8.68 -49.75 14.02
N HIS A 119 9.11 -48.58 14.49
CA HIS A 119 9.16 -48.18 15.89
C HIS A 119 8.42 -46.86 16.11
N GLU A 120 8.41 -46.37 17.35
CA GLU A 120 7.88 -45.04 17.66
C GLU A 120 8.67 -43.97 16.89
N PHE A 121 8.01 -42.90 16.48
CA PHE A 121 8.61 -41.78 15.77
C PHE A 121 7.89 -40.49 16.13
N ALA A 122 8.45 -39.38 15.71
CA ALA A 122 7.78 -38.09 15.80
C ALA A 122 7.99 -37.27 14.54
N LEU A 123 7.03 -36.39 14.27
CA LEU A 123 7.06 -35.43 13.18
C LEU A 123 7.28 -34.03 13.76
N TYR A 124 8.30 -33.33 13.26
CA TYR A 124 8.54 -31.93 13.59
C TYR A 124 7.78 -31.04 12.60
N MET A 125 6.58 -30.63 12.98
CA MET A 125 5.73 -29.72 12.22
C MET A 125 5.86 -28.27 12.69
N ASN A 126 6.75 -28.00 13.65
CA ASN A 126 6.98 -26.67 14.22
C ASN A 126 8.01 -25.82 13.45
N ASN A 127 8.63 -26.37 12.40
CA ASN A 127 9.58 -25.63 11.57
C ASN A 127 8.87 -24.70 10.57
N ASP A 128 9.52 -23.60 10.19
CA ASP A 128 8.95 -22.57 9.31
C ASP A 128 8.65 -23.05 7.90
N ASN A 129 9.39 -24.04 7.39
CA ASN A 129 9.18 -24.61 6.06
C ASN A 129 8.43 -25.96 6.10
N SER A 130 7.75 -26.27 7.20
CA SER A 130 7.08 -27.56 7.34
C SER A 130 5.72 -27.58 6.62
N PRO A 131 5.36 -28.71 5.96
CA PRO A 131 4.10 -28.86 5.24
C PRO A 131 2.89 -29.09 6.16
N TYR A 132 2.93 -28.63 7.43
CA TYR A 132 1.94 -29.01 8.45
C TYR A 132 0.50 -28.77 8.01
N ASN A 133 0.20 -27.60 7.41
CA ASN A 133 -1.15 -27.29 6.93
C ASN A 133 -1.60 -28.22 5.80
N VAL A 134 -0.71 -28.54 4.86
CA VAL A 134 -1.01 -29.45 3.73
C VAL A 134 -1.28 -30.85 4.23
N LEU A 135 -0.47 -31.32 5.19
CA LEU A 135 -0.55 -32.65 5.75
C LEU A 135 -1.63 -32.80 6.83
N GLY A 136 -2.37 -31.74 7.17
CA GLY A 136 -3.43 -31.78 8.18
C GLY A 136 -2.90 -31.86 9.62
N PHE A 137 -1.82 -31.15 9.94
CA PHE A 137 -1.29 -31.01 11.29
C PHE A 137 -1.31 -29.56 11.75
N SER A 138 -1.19 -29.33 13.05
CA SER A 138 -0.85 -28.03 13.62
C SER A 138 0.66 -27.80 13.60
N LYS A 139 1.10 -26.54 13.79
CA LYS A 139 2.54 -26.18 13.85
C LYS A 139 3.15 -26.63 15.19
N GLU A 140 3.27 -27.94 15.39
CA GLU A 140 3.69 -28.54 16.67
C GLU A 140 4.61 -29.75 16.51
N TYR A 141 5.02 -30.36 17.62
CA TYR A 141 5.76 -31.62 17.62
C TYR A 141 4.76 -32.77 17.87
N VAL A 142 4.67 -33.72 16.94
CA VAL A 142 3.68 -34.80 16.98
C VAL A 142 4.37 -36.14 17.19
N SER A 143 4.18 -36.77 18.34
CA SER A 143 4.69 -38.13 18.62
C SER A 143 3.68 -39.19 18.18
N SER A 144 4.18 -40.33 17.72
CA SER A 144 3.35 -41.50 17.47
C SER A 144 2.83 -42.13 18.77
N SER A 145 1.78 -42.92 18.62
CA SER A 145 1.28 -43.82 19.65
C SER A 145 1.02 -45.18 19.01
N GLY A 146 1.69 -46.23 19.48
CA GLY A 146 1.61 -47.55 18.88
C GLY A 146 2.21 -47.57 17.47
N ASN A 147 3.32 -46.85 17.28
CA ASN A 147 4.01 -46.66 15.98
C ASN A 147 3.12 -46.06 14.89
N LYS A 148 2.09 -45.28 15.26
CA LYS A 148 1.14 -44.68 14.33
C LYS A 148 0.91 -43.20 14.63
N ILE A 149 0.84 -42.39 13.58
CA ILE A 149 0.34 -41.00 13.63
C ILE A 149 -0.79 -40.88 12.61
N VAL A 150 -1.90 -40.30 13.03
CA VAL A 150 -3.03 -39.98 12.16
C VAL A 150 -3.17 -38.46 12.12
N SER A 151 -3.04 -37.86 10.93
CA SER A 151 -3.25 -36.43 10.72
C SER A 151 -4.73 -36.06 10.86
N ASP A 152 -5.08 -34.79 10.85
CA ASP A 152 -6.43 -34.32 10.55
C ASP A 152 -6.64 -34.23 9.02
N ALA A 153 -7.68 -33.51 8.61
CA ALA A 153 -8.02 -33.34 7.20
C ALA A 153 -6.86 -32.65 6.44
N ILE A 154 -6.39 -33.27 5.37
CA ILE A 154 -5.37 -32.68 4.50
C ILE A 154 -5.92 -31.47 3.73
N ASN A 155 -5.04 -30.52 3.40
CA ASN A 155 -5.38 -29.37 2.56
C ASN A 155 -4.57 -29.38 1.26
N LEU A 156 -5.24 -29.71 0.15
CA LEU A 156 -4.64 -29.69 -1.19
C LEU A 156 -4.99 -28.42 -1.98
N ASN A 157 -5.87 -27.57 -1.46
CA ASN A 157 -6.41 -26.41 -2.17
C ASN A 157 -5.50 -25.17 -2.08
N GLY A 158 -4.49 -25.21 -1.20
CA GLY A 158 -3.55 -24.11 -0.98
C GLY A 158 -4.04 -23.13 0.11
N PRO A 159 -3.56 -21.88 0.11
CA PRO A 159 -3.96 -20.90 1.11
C PRO A 159 -5.41 -20.46 0.92
N ASN A 160 -6.13 -20.28 2.03
CA ASN A 160 -7.53 -19.82 2.01
C ASN A 160 -7.66 -18.31 1.80
N THR A 161 -6.59 -17.54 2.05
CA THR A 161 -6.62 -16.08 1.92
C THR A 161 -5.31 -15.53 1.36
N LEU A 162 -5.42 -14.49 0.56
CA LEU A 162 -4.29 -13.61 0.23
C LEU A 162 -4.39 -12.34 1.05
N VAL A 163 -3.24 -11.85 1.50
CA VAL A 163 -3.10 -10.60 2.22
C VAL A 163 -2.58 -9.57 1.24
N LEU A 164 -3.37 -8.51 1.03
CA LEU A 164 -3.00 -7.40 0.18
C LEU A 164 -2.53 -6.24 1.04
N LYS A 165 -1.36 -5.72 0.70
CA LYS A 165 -0.79 -4.52 1.28
C LYS A 165 -0.58 -3.50 0.16
N ILE A 166 -1.19 -2.33 0.33
CA ILE A 166 -1.01 -1.18 -0.55
C ILE A 166 -0.25 -0.12 0.23
N SER A 167 0.79 0.44 -0.36
CA SER A 167 1.52 1.57 0.22
C SER A 167 1.74 2.68 -0.79
N SER A 168 2.00 3.88 -0.29
CA SER A 168 2.38 5.06 -1.07
C SER A 168 3.58 5.71 -0.39
N GLY A 169 4.76 5.57 -0.99
CA GLY A 169 6.02 6.02 -0.37
C GLY A 169 6.29 5.29 0.95
N SER A 170 6.44 6.03 2.04
CA SER A 170 6.66 5.48 3.39
C SER A 170 5.37 5.12 4.13
N GLU A 171 4.21 5.52 3.62
CA GLU A 171 2.92 5.27 4.28
C GLU A 171 2.32 3.94 3.80
N ILE A 172 1.97 3.08 4.74
CA ILE A 172 1.21 1.85 4.48
C ILE A 172 -0.27 2.19 4.68
N LEU A 173 -1.11 1.85 3.71
CA LEU A 173 -2.56 2.02 3.80
C LEU A 173 -3.14 0.86 4.61
N SER A 174 -2.77 0.79 5.90
CA SER A 174 -3.18 -0.25 6.83
C SER A 174 -4.57 0.04 7.39
N LYS A 175 -5.43 -0.96 7.48
CA LYS A 175 -6.74 -0.82 8.11
C LYS A 175 -6.60 -0.90 9.63
N ASP A 176 -7.24 -0.01 10.39
CA ASP A 176 -7.39 -0.24 11.83
C ASP A 176 -8.40 -1.38 12.03
N VAL A 177 -7.93 -2.57 12.43
CA VAL A 177 -8.82 -3.68 12.79
C VAL A 177 -8.91 -3.73 14.30
N PHE A 178 -10.14 -3.77 14.82
CA PHE A 178 -10.46 -3.72 16.26
C PHE A 178 -9.76 -4.81 17.11
N CYS A 179 -9.22 -5.86 16.50
CA CYS A 179 -8.66 -7.02 17.19
C CYS A 179 -7.11 -7.07 17.18
N ALA A 180 -6.43 -6.34 16.28
CA ALA A 180 -4.97 -6.23 16.20
C ALA A 180 -4.58 -5.14 15.19
N ASP A 181 -3.42 -4.49 15.37
CA ASP A 181 -2.83 -3.56 14.41
C ASP A 181 -2.33 -4.32 13.17
N PRO A 182 -3.05 -4.35 12.05
CA PRO A 182 -2.64 -5.14 10.90
C PRO A 182 -1.76 -4.30 9.98
N PHE A 183 -0.58 -4.81 9.65
CA PHE A 183 0.34 -4.21 8.68
C PHE A 183 -0.10 -4.40 7.20
N PHE A 184 -1.41 -4.52 6.93
CA PHE A 184 -1.96 -4.81 5.61
C PHE A 184 -3.27 -4.04 5.34
N THR A 185 -3.60 -3.86 4.06
CA THR A 185 -4.78 -3.10 3.62
C THR A 185 -6.05 -3.93 3.67
N GLY A 186 -5.97 -5.20 3.27
CA GLY A 186 -7.10 -6.11 3.30
C GLY A 186 -6.71 -7.56 3.10
N ARG A 187 -7.70 -8.46 3.27
CA ARG A 187 -7.58 -9.88 2.94
C ARG A 187 -8.55 -10.19 1.81
N ILE A 188 -8.08 -10.95 0.84
CA ILE A 188 -8.87 -11.50 -0.25
C ILE A 188 -9.15 -12.96 0.10
N GLN A 189 -10.43 -13.32 0.20
CA GLN A 189 -10.83 -14.70 0.48
C GLN A 189 -10.68 -15.53 -0.80
N LEU A 190 -9.98 -16.65 -0.71
CA LEU A 190 -9.86 -17.60 -1.82
C LEU A 190 -10.97 -18.63 -1.69
N LYS A 191 -11.71 -18.85 -2.78
CA LYS A 191 -12.70 -19.94 -2.85
C LYS A 191 -11.99 -21.21 -3.31
N ASP A 192 -12.26 -22.31 -2.60
CA ASP A 192 -11.71 -23.62 -2.90
C ASP A 192 -11.96 -24.05 -4.36
N ARG A 193 -10.99 -24.80 -4.91
CA ARG A 193 -10.95 -25.41 -6.26
C ARG A 193 -10.85 -24.49 -7.47
N TYR A 194 -11.00 -23.18 -7.35
CA TYR A 194 -10.91 -22.29 -8.51
C TYR A 194 -9.50 -21.72 -8.67
N LYS A 195 -8.85 -22.04 -9.80
CA LYS A 195 -7.54 -21.49 -10.19
C LYS A 195 -7.57 -19.99 -10.52
N THR A 196 -8.77 -19.43 -10.62
CA THR A 196 -9.04 -18.03 -10.95
C THR A 196 -10.11 -17.53 -9.99
N HIS A 197 -9.89 -16.36 -9.41
CA HIS A 197 -10.80 -15.77 -8.45
C HIS A 197 -11.17 -14.35 -8.86
N TYR A 198 -12.45 -14.04 -8.70
CA TYR A 198 -13.01 -12.74 -9.02
C TYR A 198 -13.48 -12.04 -7.75
N ILE A 199 -12.92 -10.87 -7.47
CA ILE A 199 -13.44 -9.96 -6.45
C ILE A 199 -14.63 -9.24 -7.09
N GLY A 200 -15.80 -9.45 -6.51
CA GLY A 200 -17.04 -8.79 -6.92
C GLY A 200 -17.59 -7.87 -5.84
N ARG A 201 -18.78 -7.31 -6.11
CA ARG A 201 -19.48 -6.38 -5.20
C ARG A 201 -19.76 -6.97 -3.81
N ASP A 202 -19.89 -8.29 -3.72
CA ASP A 202 -20.27 -9.01 -2.49
C ASP A 202 -19.08 -9.33 -1.56
N ASP A 203 -17.84 -9.06 -1.98
CA ASP A 203 -16.63 -9.15 -1.14
C ASP A 203 -15.78 -7.86 -1.23
N PRO A 204 -16.32 -6.72 -0.74
CA PRO A 204 -15.66 -5.43 -0.91
C PRO A 204 -14.48 -5.30 0.05
N ILE A 205 -13.28 -5.08 -0.49
CA ILE A 205 -12.13 -4.65 0.28
C ILE A 205 -12.11 -3.13 0.31
N GLU A 206 -12.62 -2.57 1.42
CA GLU A 206 -12.64 -1.13 1.67
C GLU A 206 -11.64 -0.72 2.75
N HIS A 207 -10.89 0.34 2.45
CA HIS A 207 -10.04 1.06 3.38
C HIS A 207 -10.53 2.51 3.53
N LEU A 208 -10.91 2.86 4.75
CA LEU A 208 -11.27 4.20 5.17
C LEU A 208 -10.09 4.77 5.98
N PHE A 209 -9.66 5.98 5.63
CA PHE A 209 -8.54 6.63 6.29
C PHE A 209 -8.98 7.23 7.63
N SER A 210 -8.88 6.46 8.72
CA SER A 210 -9.28 6.89 10.07
C SER A 210 -8.42 8.03 10.63
N SER A 211 -7.14 8.07 10.25
CA SER A 211 -6.14 9.04 10.71
C SER A 211 -6.16 10.37 9.95
N GLY A 212 -7.07 10.52 8.98
CA GLY A 212 -7.19 11.69 8.09
C GLY A 212 -6.78 11.39 6.65
N SER A 213 -7.22 12.24 5.72
CA SER A 213 -6.95 12.06 4.29
C SER A 213 -5.46 12.18 3.97
N ILE A 214 -4.95 11.31 3.10
CA ILE A 214 -3.58 11.43 2.59
C ILE A 214 -3.51 12.63 1.64
N LYS A 215 -2.55 13.52 1.90
CA LYS A 215 -2.45 14.83 1.23
C LYS A 215 -2.17 14.70 -0.26
N ASN A 216 -1.27 13.81 -0.66
CA ASN A 216 -0.94 13.56 -2.05
C ASN A 216 -0.47 12.12 -2.27
N ILE A 217 -0.91 11.52 -3.37
CA ILE A 217 -0.42 10.22 -3.83
C ILE A 217 0.00 10.36 -5.29
N LYS A 218 1.23 9.91 -5.59
CA LYS A 218 1.75 9.80 -6.95
C LYS A 218 2.01 8.36 -7.36
N LYS A 219 2.40 7.52 -6.41
CA LYS A 219 2.77 6.13 -6.68
C LYS A 219 2.07 5.20 -5.68
N PHE A 220 1.58 4.08 -6.19
CA PHE A 220 1.03 3.00 -5.39
C PHE A 220 1.91 1.77 -5.53
N ARG A 221 2.31 1.18 -4.41
CA ARG A 221 2.99 -0.11 -4.38
C ARG A 221 2.01 -1.16 -3.89
N PHE A 222 1.92 -2.25 -4.65
CA PHE A 222 1.05 -3.39 -4.39
C PHE A 222 1.90 -4.58 -3.99
N GLU A 223 1.66 -5.11 -2.79
CA GLU A 223 2.35 -6.28 -2.27
C GLU A 223 1.33 -7.34 -1.85
N MET A 224 1.49 -8.55 -2.37
CA MET A 224 0.63 -9.69 -2.07
C MET A 224 1.40 -10.78 -1.32
N PHE A 225 0.78 -11.23 -0.23
CA PHE A 225 1.31 -12.25 0.66
C PHE A 225 0.25 -13.32 0.91
N TYR A 226 0.66 -14.45 1.46
CA TYR A 226 -0.23 -15.39 2.12
C TYR A 226 0.30 -15.70 3.51
N LEU A 227 -0.58 -16.17 4.38
CA LEU A 227 -0.21 -16.52 5.74
C LEU A 227 0.20 -18.00 5.78
N HIS A 228 1.43 -18.26 6.22
CA HIS A 228 1.90 -19.59 6.57
C HIS A 228 2.22 -19.60 8.07
N GLY A 229 1.25 -20.05 8.86
CA GLY A 229 1.33 -20.06 10.32
C GLY A 229 1.22 -18.65 10.86
N GLU A 230 2.29 -18.17 11.47
CA GLU A 230 2.36 -16.80 12.00
C GLU A 230 3.10 -15.84 11.07
N LYS A 231 3.60 -16.34 9.92
CA LYS A 231 4.46 -15.57 9.01
C LYS A 231 3.73 -15.20 7.73
N LEU A 232 3.89 -13.94 7.33
CA LEU A 232 3.50 -13.46 6.01
C LEU A 232 4.61 -13.80 5.00
N ILE A 233 4.26 -14.56 3.97
CA ILE A 233 5.19 -14.99 2.92
C ILE A 233 4.73 -14.38 1.59
N PRO A 234 5.63 -13.81 0.79
CA PRO A 234 5.33 -13.36 -0.57
C PRO A 234 4.62 -14.46 -1.38
N TYR A 235 3.47 -14.14 -1.97
CA TYR A 235 2.72 -15.13 -2.75
C TYR A 235 3.40 -15.37 -4.10
N ASP A 236 3.60 -16.63 -4.48
CA ASP A 236 4.21 -16.97 -5.77
C ASP A 236 3.14 -17.12 -6.86
N PHE A 237 3.07 -16.12 -7.75
CA PHE A 237 2.19 -16.11 -8.90
C PHE A 237 2.73 -16.89 -10.10
N ARG A 238 3.94 -17.47 -10.07
CA ARG A 238 4.51 -18.28 -11.16
C ARG A 238 4.34 -17.65 -12.55
N ASN A 239 4.64 -16.36 -12.66
CA ASN A 239 4.51 -15.54 -13.87
C ASN A 239 3.08 -15.32 -14.41
N MET A 240 2.04 -15.69 -13.66
CA MET A 240 0.65 -15.37 -13.99
C MET A 240 0.31 -13.96 -13.52
N ASN A 241 -0.01 -13.06 -14.45
CA ASN A 241 -0.42 -11.71 -14.11
C ASN A 241 -1.82 -11.66 -13.49
N TYR A 242 -2.10 -10.59 -12.75
CA TYR A 242 -3.41 -10.28 -12.18
C TYR A 242 -3.79 -8.82 -12.42
N SER A 243 -5.09 -8.54 -12.37
CA SER A 243 -5.65 -7.21 -12.58
C SER A 243 -6.56 -6.80 -11.44
N LEU A 244 -6.48 -5.55 -10.99
CA LEU A 244 -7.33 -4.95 -9.95
C LEU A 244 -7.95 -3.64 -10.47
N LYS A 245 -9.20 -3.40 -10.11
CA LYS A 245 -9.89 -2.13 -10.33
C LYS A 245 -10.17 -1.48 -8.98
N ILE A 246 -9.64 -0.28 -8.80
CA ILE A 246 -9.65 0.43 -7.54
C ILE A 246 -10.40 1.75 -7.73
N SER A 247 -11.30 2.06 -6.80
CA SER A 247 -12.02 3.32 -6.72
C SER A 247 -11.45 4.15 -5.57
N LEU A 248 -11.03 5.36 -5.89
CA LEU A 248 -10.45 6.33 -4.95
C LEU A 248 -11.38 7.53 -4.83
N THR A 249 -11.68 7.94 -3.60
CA THR A 249 -12.39 9.21 -3.33
C THR A 249 -11.35 10.28 -2.97
N CYS A 250 -11.11 11.21 -3.89
CA CYS A 250 -10.01 12.18 -3.80
C CYS A 250 -10.34 13.52 -4.48
N SER A 251 -9.38 14.45 -4.51
CA SER A 251 -9.41 15.68 -5.31
C SER A 251 -8.36 15.62 -6.41
N LYS A 252 -8.72 15.98 -7.65
CA LYS A 252 -7.75 16.12 -8.76
C LYS A 252 -7.00 17.45 -8.74
N ASP A 253 -7.48 18.44 -7.98
CA ASP A 253 -6.90 19.76 -7.91
C ASP A 253 -6.29 20.02 -6.53
N LYS A 254 -5.01 20.41 -6.54
CA LYS A 254 -4.15 20.71 -5.39
C LYS A 254 -4.66 21.87 -4.53
N LEU A 255 -5.38 22.81 -5.13
CA LEU A 255 -5.85 24.03 -4.48
C LEU A 255 -7.33 23.96 -4.08
N LYS A 256 -8.05 22.92 -4.50
CA LYS A 256 -9.51 22.82 -4.36
C LYS A 256 -9.98 22.91 -2.91
N ASN A 257 -9.22 22.33 -1.99
CA ASN A 257 -9.53 22.28 -0.56
C ASN A 257 -8.64 23.20 0.29
N LYS A 258 -7.76 24.01 -0.33
CA LYS A 258 -6.94 24.98 0.39
C LYS A 258 -7.72 26.29 0.59
N PRO A 259 -7.53 26.98 1.73
CA PRO A 259 -8.17 28.28 1.95
C PRO A 259 -7.72 29.26 0.86
N LYS A 260 -8.68 29.80 0.10
CA LYS A 260 -8.42 30.86 -0.86
C LYS A 260 -8.09 32.11 -0.07
N VAL A 261 -6.82 32.49 -0.02
CA VAL A 261 -6.40 33.78 0.54
C VAL A 261 -6.98 34.86 -0.38
N LYS A 262 -8.03 35.55 0.09
CA LYS A 262 -8.46 36.80 -0.53
C LYS A 262 -7.33 37.80 -0.28
N ARG A 263 -6.58 38.16 -1.31
CA ARG A 263 -5.69 39.31 -1.22
C ARG A 263 -6.58 40.52 -1.02
N ASP A 264 -6.39 41.23 0.07
CA ASP A 264 -7.02 42.51 0.25
C ASP A 264 -6.42 43.44 -0.82
N ILE A 265 -7.25 43.84 -1.79
CA ILE A 265 -6.88 44.77 -2.86
C ILE A 265 -7.17 46.21 -2.39
N SER A 266 -7.49 46.40 -1.10
CA SER A 266 -7.56 47.73 -0.52
C SER A 266 -6.22 48.42 -0.72
N LEU A 267 -6.28 49.58 -1.37
CA LEU A 267 -5.11 50.44 -1.48
C LEU A 267 -4.67 50.79 -0.06
N PRO A 268 -3.35 50.81 0.23
CA PRO A 268 -2.89 51.33 1.51
C PRO A 268 -3.48 52.73 1.71
N PRO A 269 -3.80 53.12 2.96
CA PRO A 269 -4.33 54.46 3.23
C PRO A 269 -3.38 55.49 2.60
N PRO A 270 -3.92 56.54 1.96
CA PRO A 270 -3.11 57.51 1.24
C PRO A 270 -2.03 58.05 2.17
N ILE A 271 -0.76 57.92 1.76
CA ILE A 271 0.36 58.53 2.46
C ILE A 271 0.15 60.03 2.35
N ASN A 272 -0.15 60.67 3.47
CA ASN A 272 -0.28 62.12 3.54
C ASN A 272 1.14 62.68 3.45
N ILE A 273 1.56 63.05 2.24
CA ILE A 273 2.80 63.78 2.03
C ILE A 273 2.58 65.13 2.70
N PRO A 274 3.33 65.50 3.77
CA PRO A 274 3.21 66.82 4.34
C PRO A 274 3.47 67.84 3.23
N GLU A 275 2.54 68.79 3.05
CA GLU A 275 2.79 69.94 2.19
C GLU A 275 4.02 70.66 2.76
N PHE A 276 5.13 70.59 2.04
CA PHE A 276 6.28 71.42 2.35
C PHE A 276 5.86 72.85 2.05
N GLU A 277 5.71 73.66 3.11
CA GLU A 277 5.51 75.09 2.97
C GLU A 277 6.76 75.65 2.26
N ASP A 278 6.58 76.14 1.04
CA ASP A 278 7.65 76.66 0.20
C ASP A 278 8.23 77.93 0.86
N VAL A 279 9.32 77.76 1.62
CA VAL A 279 9.94 78.78 2.48
C VAL A 279 10.29 80.05 1.68
N ASP A 280 10.50 79.92 0.36
CA ASP A 280 10.83 81.02 -0.55
C ASP A 280 9.61 81.80 -1.10
N ARG A 281 8.38 81.43 -0.75
CA ARG A 281 7.18 82.17 -1.16
C ARG A 281 7.25 83.63 -0.68
N TRP A 282 7.77 83.86 0.52
CA TRP A 282 7.86 85.19 1.11
C TRP A 282 8.93 86.08 0.44
N GLU A 283 10.03 85.49 -0.05
CA GLU A 283 11.07 86.19 -0.81
C GLU A 283 10.53 86.72 -2.14
N LYS A 284 9.72 85.92 -2.86
CA LYS A 284 9.04 86.39 -4.08
C LYS A 284 8.09 87.56 -3.83
N TYR A 285 7.28 87.51 -2.75
CA TYR A 285 6.36 88.61 -2.42
C TYR A 285 7.09 89.92 -2.11
N LYS A 286 8.24 89.88 -1.42
CA LYS A 286 9.06 91.09 -1.17
C LYS A 286 9.49 91.78 -2.47
N ILE A 287 9.89 91.01 -3.48
CA ILE A 287 10.31 91.56 -4.80
C ILE A 287 9.14 92.25 -5.51
N TYR A 288 7.96 91.63 -5.54
CA TYR A 288 6.77 92.24 -6.17
C TYR A 288 6.31 93.51 -5.43
N ILE A 289 6.35 93.50 -4.10
CA ILE A 289 6.02 94.68 -3.29
C ILE A 289 7.03 95.81 -3.60
N ALA A 290 8.33 95.51 -3.62
CA ALA A 290 9.35 96.50 -3.97
C ALA A 290 9.16 97.09 -5.37
N MET A 291 8.88 96.25 -6.39
CA MET A 291 8.55 96.72 -7.74
C MET A 291 7.32 97.64 -7.76
N SER A 292 6.26 97.28 -7.02
CA SER A 292 5.03 98.07 -6.98
C SER A 292 5.27 99.47 -6.38
N VAL A 293 6.08 99.56 -5.32
CA VAL A 293 6.44 100.83 -4.68
C VAL A 293 7.27 101.69 -5.62
N ILE A 294 8.23 101.12 -6.35
CA ILE A 294 9.05 101.87 -7.32
C ILE A 294 8.18 102.44 -8.44
N ILE A 295 7.28 101.62 -9.01
CA ILE A 295 6.37 102.06 -10.07
C ILE A 295 5.43 103.17 -9.56
N LEU A 296 4.84 102.99 -8.38
CA LEU A 296 3.95 103.99 -7.80
C LEU A 296 4.67 105.32 -7.56
N THR A 297 5.87 105.26 -6.97
CA THR A 297 6.69 106.45 -6.71
C THR A 297 7.09 107.14 -8.03
N GLY A 298 7.49 106.36 -9.04
CA GLY A 298 7.81 106.88 -10.38
C GLY A 298 6.60 107.55 -11.06
N THR A 299 5.41 106.96 -10.97
CA THR A 299 4.19 107.58 -11.51
C THR A 299 3.79 108.85 -10.77
N ILE A 300 3.95 108.89 -9.44
CA ILE A 300 3.70 110.10 -8.64
C ILE A 300 4.66 111.21 -9.02
N ILE A 301 5.95 110.92 -9.19
CA ILE A 301 6.94 111.90 -9.65
C ILE A 301 6.59 112.41 -11.05
N LEU A 302 6.18 111.54 -11.97
CA LEU A 302 5.71 111.94 -13.30
C LEU A 302 4.49 112.87 -13.26
N PHE A 303 3.56 112.65 -12.33
CA PHE A 303 2.41 113.54 -12.13
C PHE A 303 2.82 114.89 -11.54
N ILE A 304 3.81 114.94 -10.65
CA ILE A 304 4.28 116.17 -10.01
C ILE A 304 5.20 116.98 -10.94
N VAL A 305 5.96 116.33 -11.82
CA VAL A 305 6.96 116.96 -12.69
C VAL A 305 6.40 117.37 -14.06
N LYS A 306 5.07 117.28 -14.29
CA LYS A 306 4.46 117.76 -15.54
C LYS A 306 4.81 119.25 -15.75
N PRO A 307 5.66 119.61 -16.73
CA PRO A 307 6.06 120.99 -16.94
C PRO A 307 4.88 121.74 -17.58
N GLY A 308 4.57 122.92 -17.05
CA GLY A 308 3.62 123.85 -17.66
C GLY A 308 3.99 124.11 -19.13
N GLY A 309 3.00 123.98 -20.00
CA GLY A 309 3.17 124.12 -21.44
C GLY A 309 1.89 124.57 -22.11
N ARG A 310 1.62 125.88 -21.96
CA ARG A 310 0.60 126.73 -22.63
C ARG A 310 -0.86 126.51 -22.28
#